data_AF-A0A850KSC9-F1
#
_entry.id   AF-A0A850KSC9-F1
#
_cell.length_a   1.000
_cell.length_b   1.000
_cell.length_c   1.000
_cell.angle_alpha   90.00
_cell.angle_beta   90.00
_cell.angle_gamma   90.00
#
_symmetry.space_group_name_H-M   'P 1'
#
loop_
_entity.id
_entity.type
_entity.pdbx_description
1 polymer ?
#
loop_
_entity_poly.entity_id
_entity_poly.type
_entity_poly.pdbx_seq_one_letter_code
_entity_poly.pdbx_strand_id
1 'polypeptide(L)'
;MKISRENCELGFQATAAILLLYRELAHAGKIENDEGVYLQICNVDPFDCANIDIDDDLADEIDEEFIRCGGAVALLCELNDIISENEDDFLQHPLLGKILGTFRAGNVSRIEQISQIVELFNVSEMEFNFARFRQILDAALNRFVGPVFSPQQRRA
;
A
#
# COMPACT_ATOMS: atom_id res chain seq x y z
N MET A 1 4.27 6.52 -12.12
CA MET A 1 5.58 7.20 -12.20
C MET A 1 6.55 6.38 -13.02
N LYS A 2 7.35 6.98 -13.91
CA LYS A 2 8.39 6.27 -14.68
C LYS A 2 9.79 6.55 -14.13
N ILE A 3 10.56 5.50 -13.84
CA ILE A 3 11.94 5.55 -13.36
C ILE A 3 12.90 5.12 -14.47
N SER A 4 13.94 5.92 -14.64
CA SER A 4 15.02 5.79 -15.62
C SER A 4 16.35 6.12 -14.93
N ARG A 5 17.46 5.98 -15.65
CA ARG A 5 18.79 6.36 -15.13
C ARG A 5 18.89 7.83 -14.72
N GLU A 6 18.11 8.71 -15.32
CA GLU A 6 18.14 10.16 -15.06
C GLU A 6 17.47 10.56 -13.74
N ASN A 7 16.62 9.68 -13.18
CA ASN A 7 15.84 9.92 -11.97
C ASN A 7 15.79 8.70 -11.05
N CYS A 8 16.82 7.84 -11.11
CA CYS A 8 16.87 6.59 -10.34
C CYS A 8 16.88 6.84 -8.82
N GLU A 9 17.29 8.04 -8.37
CA GLU A 9 17.18 8.43 -6.97
C GLU A 9 15.75 8.37 -6.44
N LEU A 10 14.73 8.62 -7.28
CA LEU A 10 13.33 8.53 -6.87
C LEU A 10 12.93 7.08 -6.53
N GLY A 11 13.45 6.10 -7.27
CA GLY A 11 13.21 4.68 -6.98
C GLY A 11 13.90 4.23 -5.69
N PHE A 12 15.11 4.72 -5.42
CA PHE A 12 15.79 4.46 -4.14
C PHE A 12 15.08 5.14 -2.96
N GLN A 13 14.57 6.37 -3.15
CA GLN A 13 13.76 7.07 -2.15
C GLN A 13 12.46 6.31 -1.86
N ALA A 14 11.75 5.86 -2.89
CA ALA A 14 10.54 5.04 -2.73
C ALA A 14 10.85 3.74 -1.97
N THR A 15 11.94 3.06 -2.31
CA THR A 15 12.39 1.84 -1.60
C THR A 15 12.64 2.12 -0.11
N ALA A 16 13.37 3.19 0.20
CA ALA A 16 13.67 3.58 1.58
C ALA A 16 12.39 3.92 2.36
N ALA A 17 11.47 4.68 1.75
CA ALA A 17 10.21 5.07 2.35
C ALA A 17 9.33 3.86 2.67
N ILE A 18 9.27 2.89 1.76
CA ILE A 18 8.49 1.65 1.93
C ILE A 18 9.12 0.75 3.00
N LEU A 19 10.45 0.67 3.07
CA LEU A 19 11.13 -0.06 4.15
C LEU A 19 10.83 0.56 5.53
N LEU A 20 10.77 1.88 5.63
CA LEU A 20 10.38 2.57 6.86
C LEU A 20 8.92 2.27 7.21
N LEU A 21 7.99 2.42 6.26
CA LEU A 21 6.59 2.06 6.44
C LEU A 21 6.44 0.62 6.95
N TYR A 22 7.09 -0.33 6.26
CA TYR A 22 7.00 -1.74 6.62
C TYR A 22 7.61 -2.01 8.00
N ARG A 23 8.69 -1.33 8.38
CA ARG A 23 9.28 -1.46 9.72
C ARG A 23 8.27 -1.08 10.80
N GLU A 24 7.56 0.02 10.62
CA GLU A 24 6.58 0.51 11.59
C GLU A 24 5.37 -0.41 11.66
N LEU A 25 4.86 -0.83 10.51
CA LEU A 25 3.78 -1.83 10.43
C LEU A 25 4.17 -3.17 11.06
N ALA A 26 5.42 -3.61 10.89
CA ALA A 26 5.93 -4.82 11.53
C ALA A 26 6.05 -4.66 13.06
N HIS A 27 6.41 -3.46 13.54
CA HIS A 27 6.49 -3.16 14.96
C HIS A 27 5.11 -3.05 15.60
N ALA A 28 4.15 -2.42 14.93
CA ALA A 28 2.76 -2.30 15.38
C ALA A 28 2.02 -3.66 15.32
N GLY A 29 2.34 -4.50 14.34
CA GLY A 29 1.71 -5.80 14.12
C GLY A 29 0.30 -5.74 13.55
N LYS A 30 -0.16 -4.54 13.15
CA LYS A 30 -1.44 -4.24 12.51
C LYS A 30 -1.33 -2.91 11.76
N ILE A 31 -2.29 -2.63 10.87
CA ILE A 31 -2.51 -1.29 10.30
C ILE A 31 -3.40 -0.54 11.29
N GLU A 32 -2.84 0.42 12.01
CA GLU A 32 -3.53 1.39 12.86
C GLU A 32 -3.76 2.68 12.07
N ASN A 33 -3.78 3.83 12.76
CA ASN A 33 -3.92 5.12 12.12
C ASN A 33 -2.54 5.80 12.05
N ASP A 34 -2.37 6.70 11.08
CA ASP A 34 -1.18 7.54 10.86
C ASP A 34 0.05 6.86 10.22
N GLU A 35 -0.02 5.62 9.74
CA GLU A 35 1.15 4.99 9.10
C GLU A 35 1.50 5.57 7.72
N GLY A 36 0.57 6.27 7.07
CA GLY A 36 0.84 6.99 5.81
C GLY A 36 1.88 8.12 5.95
N VAL A 37 2.11 8.62 7.17
CA VAL A 37 3.00 9.77 7.46
C VAL A 37 4.44 9.54 7.00
N TYR A 38 4.94 8.31 7.03
CA TYR A 38 6.33 8.02 6.66
C TYR A 38 6.63 8.24 5.18
N LEU A 39 5.65 7.98 4.30
CA LEU A 39 5.82 8.29 2.87
C LEU A 39 5.83 9.80 2.62
N GLN A 40 5.05 10.56 3.39
CA GLN A 40 5.05 12.03 3.33
C GLN A 40 6.42 12.60 3.77
N ILE A 41 7.06 12.02 4.78
CA ILE A 41 8.42 12.42 5.20
C ILE A 41 9.42 12.22 4.06
N CYS A 42 9.28 11.15 3.28
CA CYS A 42 10.16 10.88 2.14
C CYS A 42 9.73 11.59 0.85
N ASN A 43 8.65 12.38 0.86
CA ASN A 43 8.06 13.03 -0.31
C ASN A 43 7.74 12.03 -1.46
N VAL A 44 7.24 10.85 -1.09
CA VAL A 44 6.88 9.79 -2.03
C VAL A 44 5.36 9.66 -2.07
N ASP A 45 4.75 9.79 -3.26
CA ASP A 45 3.32 9.61 -3.43
C ASP A 45 2.99 8.09 -3.51
N PRO A 46 2.16 7.53 -2.60
CA PRO A 46 1.76 6.13 -2.67
C PRO A 46 1.02 5.76 -3.97
N PHE A 47 0.31 6.70 -4.60
CA PHE A 47 -0.31 6.50 -5.91
C PHE A 47 0.74 6.32 -7.01
N ASP A 48 1.84 7.05 -6.94
CA ASP A 48 2.94 6.92 -7.89
C ASP A 48 3.69 5.60 -7.70
N CYS A 49 3.90 5.17 -6.46
CA CYS A 49 4.47 3.86 -6.14
C CYS A 49 3.59 2.72 -6.65
N ALA A 50 2.28 2.77 -6.39
CA ALA A 50 1.34 1.74 -6.85
C ALA A 50 1.25 1.62 -8.38
N ASN A 51 1.68 2.65 -9.11
CA ASN A 51 1.70 2.72 -10.57
C ASN A 51 3.12 3.00 -11.11
N ILE A 52 4.15 2.54 -10.40
CA ILE A 52 5.53 2.71 -10.82
C ILE A 52 5.84 1.81 -12.03
N ASP A 53 6.69 2.31 -12.91
CA ASP A 53 7.22 1.65 -14.11
C ASP A 53 8.72 1.92 -14.13
N ILE A 54 9.56 0.88 -14.14
CA ILE A 54 11.01 1.00 -14.07
C ILE A 54 11.62 0.53 -15.40
N ASP A 55 12.51 1.33 -15.98
CA ASP A 55 13.22 0.95 -17.20
C ASP A 55 14.01 -0.36 -16.98
N ASP A 56 14.01 -1.21 -18.01
CA ASP A 56 14.60 -2.56 -17.95
C ASP A 56 16.07 -2.57 -17.49
N ASP A 57 16.83 -1.51 -17.77
CA ASP A 57 18.24 -1.39 -17.39
C ASP A 57 18.47 -1.09 -15.90
N LEU A 58 17.41 -0.86 -15.14
CA LEU A 58 17.40 -0.66 -13.69
C LEU A 58 16.72 -1.80 -12.92
N ALA A 59 16.18 -2.81 -13.60
CA ALA A 59 15.42 -3.90 -12.98
C ALA A 59 16.23 -4.71 -11.95
N ASP A 60 17.56 -4.77 -12.10
CA ASP A 60 18.45 -5.46 -11.15
C ASP A 60 18.81 -4.59 -9.93
N GLU A 61 18.58 -3.27 -9.99
CA GLU A 61 18.95 -2.31 -8.95
C GLU A 61 17.76 -1.86 -8.11
N ILE A 62 16.57 -1.80 -8.71
CA ILE A 62 15.35 -1.29 -8.10
C ILE A 62 14.24 -2.30 -8.30
N ASP A 63 13.75 -2.85 -7.18
CA ASP A 63 12.67 -3.84 -7.19
C ASP A 63 11.31 -3.14 -7.40
N GLU A 64 10.85 -3.15 -8.65
CA GLU A 64 9.56 -2.59 -9.06
C GLU A 64 8.39 -3.22 -8.28
N GLU A 65 8.43 -4.55 -8.07
CA GLU A 65 7.35 -5.27 -7.41
C GLU A 65 7.27 -4.91 -5.92
N PHE A 66 8.43 -4.78 -5.27
CA PHE A 66 8.52 -4.28 -3.89
C PHE A 66 7.93 -2.88 -3.76
N ILE A 67 8.33 -1.95 -4.65
CA ILE A 67 7.83 -0.57 -4.58
C ILE A 67 6.31 -0.53 -4.83
N ARG A 68 5.84 -1.28 -5.81
CA ARG A 68 4.43 -1.34 -6.16
C ARG A 68 3.58 -1.90 -5.03
N CYS A 69 4.03 -2.99 -4.39
CA CYS A 69 3.35 -3.56 -3.23
C CYS A 69 3.40 -2.63 -2.01
N GLY A 70 4.51 -1.93 -1.79
CA GLY A 70 4.62 -0.94 -0.73
C GLY A 70 3.67 0.24 -0.91
N GLY A 71 3.55 0.76 -2.14
CA GLY A 71 2.56 1.79 -2.48
C GLY A 71 1.14 1.33 -2.21
N ALA A 72 0.81 0.09 -2.58
CA ALA A 72 -0.50 -0.48 -2.30
C ALA A 72 -0.79 -0.59 -0.80
N VAL A 73 0.17 -1.08 0.00
CA VAL A 73 0.03 -1.16 1.46
C VAL A 73 -0.17 0.22 2.07
N ALA A 74 0.55 1.24 1.60
CA ALA A 74 0.35 2.60 2.07
C ALA A 74 -1.06 3.13 1.76
N LEU A 75 -1.58 2.85 0.56
CA LEU A 75 -2.98 3.19 0.22
C LEU A 75 -3.99 2.44 1.10
N LEU A 76 -3.64 1.26 1.63
CA LEU A 76 -4.46 0.56 2.62
C LEU A 76 -4.45 1.24 3.99
N CYS A 77 -3.31 1.79 4.42
CA CYS A 77 -3.23 2.62 5.62
C CYS A 77 -4.11 3.86 5.47
N GLU A 78 -3.95 4.61 4.37
CA GLU A 78 -4.79 5.78 4.06
C GLU A 78 -6.28 5.43 4.00
N LEU A 79 -6.63 4.26 3.48
CA LEU A 79 -8.00 3.77 3.46
C LEU A 79 -8.52 3.48 4.88
N ASN A 80 -7.69 2.92 5.76
CA ASN A 80 -8.04 2.71 7.15
C ASN A 80 -8.22 4.04 7.91
N ASP A 81 -7.37 5.03 7.66
CA ASP A 81 -7.48 6.38 8.22
C ASP A 81 -8.80 7.02 7.82
N ILE A 82 -9.12 7.03 6.51
CA ILE A 82 -10.39 7.57 5.99
C ILE A 82 -11.60 6.97 6.71
N ILE A 83 -11.64 5.63 6.84
CA ILE A 83 -12.77 4.95 7.49
C ILE A 83 -12.82 5.28 8.99
N SER A 84 -11.67 5.28 9.67
CA SER A 84 -11.60 5.46 11.12
C SER A 84 -11.87 6.90 11.55
N GLU A 85 -11.56 7.87 10.69
CA GLU A 85 -11.75 9.30 10.95
C GLU A 85 -13.13 9.81 10.50
N ASN A 86 -13.79 9.12 9.57
CA ASN A 86 -15.05 9.55 8.94
C ASN A 86 -16.14 8.48 9.06
N GLU A 87 -16.28 7.84 10.22
CA GLU A 87 -17.14 6.65 10.43
C GLU A 87 -18.54 6.73 9.79
N ASP A 88 -19.17 7.91 9.82
CA ASP A 88 -20.54 8.13 9.32
C ASP A 88 -20.63 8.65 7.86
N ASP A 89 -19.52 9.00 7.21
CA ASP A 89 -19.53 9.66 5.88
C ASP A 89 -18.28 9.34 5.01
N PHE A 90 -17.58 8.24 5.32
CA PHE A 90 -16.32 7.90 4.65
C PHE A 90 -16.50 7.63 3.15
N LEU A 91 -17.70 7.25 2.68
CA LEU A 91 -17.95 7.06 1.26
C LEU A 91 -17.91 8.36 0.47
N GLN A 92 -18.14 9.51 1.12
CA GLN A 92 -18.05 10.83 0.49
C GLN A 92 -16.63 11.38 0.48
N HIS A 93 -15.67 10.71 1.15
CA HIS A 93 -14.31 11.20 1.23
C HIS A 93 -13.64 11.23 -0.16
N PRO A 94 -13.12 12.39 -0.63
CA PRO A 94 -12.61 12.54 -2.00
C PRO A 94 -11.48 11.56 -2.37
N LEU A 95 -10.64 11.18 -1.39
CA LEU A 95 -9.54 10.25 -1.61
C LEU A 95 -10.01 8.80 -1.77
N LEU A 96 -11.16 8.41 -1.22
CA LEU A 96 -11.65 7.04 -1.30
C LEU A 96 -11.80 6.59 -2.75
N GLY A 97 -12.45 7.42 -3.58
CA GLY A 97 -12.65 7.13 -5.00
C GLY A 97 -11.32 6.98 -5.75
N LYS A 98 -10.30 7.78 -5.40
CA LYS A 98 -8.96 7.72 -5.98
C LYS A 98 -8.22 6.43 -5.60
N ILE A 99 -8.30 6.02 -4.33
CA ILE A 99 -7.72 4.76 -3.83
C ILE A 99 -8.37 3.56 -4.54
N LEU A 100 -9.71 3.47 -4.52
CA LEU A 100 -10.44 2.39 -5.16
C LEU A 100 -10.23 2.35 -6.68
N GLY A 101 -10.11 3.52 -7.33
CA GLY A 101 -9.75 3.62 -8.75
C GLY A 101 -8.36 3.05 -9.04
N THR A 102 -7.38 3.36 -8.19
CA THR A 102 -6.01 2.84 -8.31
C THR A 102 -5.97 1.32 -8.15
N PHE A 103 -6.71 0.78 -7.18
CA PHE A 103 -6.87 -0.65 -6.99
C PHE A 103 -7.52 -1.35 -8.18
N ARG A 104 -8.56 -0.75 -8.76
CA ARG A 104 -9.25 -1.28 -9.96
C ARG A 104 -8.39 -1.25 -11.22
N ALA A 105 -7.44 -0.32 -11.33
CA ALA A 105 -6.54 -0.24 -12.48
C ALA A 105 -5.62 -1.48 -12.60
N GLY A 106 -5.52 -2.30 -11.56
CA GLY A 106 -4.95 -3.64 -11.66
C GLY A 106 -3.42 -3.70 -11.73
N ASN A 107 -2.73 -2.56 -11.65
CA ASN A 107 -1.26 -2.56 -11.54
C ASN A 107 -0.80 -3.26 -10.26
N VAL A 108 -1.62 -3.22 -9.22
CA VAL A 108 -1.43 -3.90 -7.92
C VAL A 108 -2.08 -5.30 -7.86
N SER A 109 -2.42 -5.89 -9.01
CA SER A 109 -3.25 -7.11 -9.13
C SER A 109 -2.69 -8.38 -8.47
N ARG A 110 -1.38 -8.42 -8.15
CA ARG A 110 -0.78 -9.54 -7.39
C ARG A 110 -1.13 -9.53 -5.90
N ILE A 111 -1.78 -8.47 -5.42
CA ILE A 111 -2.37 -8.42 -4.09
C ILE A 111 -3.79 -8.95 -4.17
N GLU A 112 -3.97 -10.26 -3.98
CA GLU A 112 -5.28 -10.93 -4.00
C GLU A 112 -6.31 -10.25 -3.08
N GLN A 113 -5.83 -9.65 -1.97
CA GLN A 113 -6.62 -8.91 -0.99
C GLN A 113 -7.27 -7.65 -1.57
N ILE A 114 -6.68 -7.02 -2.59
CA ILE A 114 -7.19 -5.75 -3.15
C ILE A 114 -8.56 -5.93 -3.81
N SER A 115 -8.76 -7.04 -4.52
CA SER A 115 -10.06 -7.35 -5.13
C SER A 115 -11.18 -7.40 -4.09
N GLN A 116 -10.90 -8.04 -2.95
CA GLN A 116 -11.84 -8.17 -1.84
C GLN A 116 -12.12 -6.82 -1.17
N ILE A 117 -11.11 -5.94 -1.09
CA ILE A 117 -11.31 -4.57 -0.60
C ILE A 117 -12.23 -3.80 -1.54
N VAL A 118 -11.96 -3.80 -2.85
CA VAL A 118 -12.80 -3.10 -3.82
C VAL A 118 -14.26 -3.56 -3.75
N GLU A 119 -14.48 -4.87 -3.56
CA GLU A 119 -15.83 -5.44 -3.39
C GLU A 119 -16.54 -4.98 -2.12
N LEU A 120 -15.82 -4.81 -1.00
CA LEU A 120 -16.39 -4.31 0.25
C LEU A 120 -16.97 -2.89 0.14
N PHE A 121 -16.50 -2.09 -0.81
CA PHE A 121 -17.00 -0.72 -1.03
C PHE A 121 -18.14 -0.64 -2.06
N ASN A 122 -18.70 -1.78 -2.49
CA ASN A 122 -19.87 -1.81 -3.38
C ASN A 122 -21.21 -1.81 -2.60
N VAL A 123 -21.19 -1.56 -1.29
CA VAL A 123 -22.37 -1.48 -0.42
C VAL A 123 -22.48 -0.10 0.23
N SER A 124 -23.60 0.18 0.88
CA SER A 124 -23.78 1.41 1.67
C SER A 124 -22.93 1.40 2.95
N GLU A 125 -22.67 2.56 3.56
CA GLU A 125 -21.97 2.68 4.86
C GLU A 125 -22.61 1.78 5.94
N MET A 126 -23.94 1.76 6.02
CA MET A 126 -24.68 0.96 7.00
C MET A 126 -24.51 -0.55 6.80
N GLU A 127 -24.17 -0.98 5.59
CA GLU A 127 -23.96 -2.40 5.24
C GLU A 127 -22.46 -2.75 5.19
N PHE A 128 -21.57 -1.78 5.43
CA PHE A 128 -20.14 -1.99 5.36
C PHE A 128 -19.67 -2.97 6.44
N ASN A 129 -18.95 -4.00 6.02
CA ASN A 129 -18.48 -5.04 6.93
C ASN A 129 -17.09 -4.71 7.47
N PHE A 130 -17.04 -3.92 8.54
CA PHE A 130 -15.80 -3.53 9.23
C PHE A 130 -14.95 -4.71 9.68
N ALA A 131 -15.58 -5.79 10.17
CA ALA A 131 -14.85 -6.99 10.59
C ALA A 131 -14.14 -7.66 9.41
N ARG A 132 -14.81 -7.76 8.26
CA ARG A 132 -14.22 -8.29 7.04
C ARG A 132 -13.12 -7.37 6.51
N PHE A 133 -13.33 -6.06 6.55
CA PHE A 133 -12.30 -5.09 6.17
C PHE A 133 -11.02 -5.28 7.00
N ARG A 134 -11.14 -5.36 8.32
CA ARG A 134 -9.99 -5.62 9.22
C ARG A 134 -9.28 -6.94 8.91
N GLN A 135 -10.02 -8.03 8.67
CA GLN A 135 -9.43 -9.31 8.27
C GLN A 135 -8.59 -9.21 6.99
N ILE A 136 -9.04 -8.40 6.02
CA ILE A 136 -8.31 -8.24 4.77
C ILE A 136 -7.04 -7.40 4.97
N LEU A 137 -7.11 -6.35 5.80
CA LEU A 137 -5.93 -5.58 6.20
C LEU A 137 -4.88 -6.45 6.90
N ASP A 138 -5.30 -7.27 7.86
CA ASP A 138 -4.41 -8.21 8.57
C ASP A 138 -3.78 -9.23 7.60
N ALA A 139 -4.56 -9.72 6.63
CA ALA A 139 -4.04 -10.63 5.61
C ALA A 139 -3.03 -9.95 4.69
N ALA A 140 -3.25 -8.68 4.32
CA ALA A 140 -2.30 -7.90 3.54
C ALA A 140 -1.00 -7.67 4.32
N LEU A 141 -1.09 -7.26 5.59
CA LEU A 141 0.07 -7.06 6.44
C LEU A 141 0.94 -8.32 6.55
N ASN A 142 0.31 -9.46 6.83
CA ASN A 142 1.02 -10.74 6.94
C ASN A 142 1.68 -11.20 5.64
N ARG A 143 1.11 -10.84 4.48
CA ARG A 143 1.64 -11.23 3.18
C ARG A 143 2.81 -10.36 2.73
N PHE A 144 2.74 -9.04 2.92
CA PHE A 144 3.72 -8.11 2.34
C PHE A 144 4.76 -7.62 3.34
N VAL A 145 4.40 -7.43 4.61
CA VAL A 145 5.29 -6.85 5.61
C VAL A 145 5.99 -7.94 6.42
N GLY A 146 5.24 -8.98 6.83
CA GLY A 146 5.77 -10.09 7.64
C GLY A 146 7.05 -10.74 7.07
N PRO A 147 7.11 -11.11 5.78
CA PRO A 147 8.27 -11.77 5.20
C PRO A 147 9.54 -10.91 5.16
N VAL A 148 9.40 -9.59 5.05
CA VAL A 148 10.53 -8.65 4.89
C VAL A 148 11.44 -8.63 6.12
N PHE A 149 10.86 -8.77 7.32
CA PHE A 149 11.60 -8.76 8.60
C PHE A 149 11.67 -10.13 9.27
N SER A 150 11.06 -11.17 8.68
CA SER A 150 11.14 -12.52 9.20
C SER A 150 12.53 -13.13 8.92
N PRO A 151 13.24 -13.66 9.93
CA PRO A 151 14.58 -14.26 9.76
C PRO A 151 14.67 -15.50 8.85
N GLN A 152 13.59 -15.95 8.20
CA GLN A 152 13.46 -17.30 7.64
C GLN A 152 13.57 -17.45 6.11
N GLN A 153 14.02 -16.44 5.35
CA GLN A 153 14.27 -16.63 3.90
C GLN A 153 15.68 -16.26 3.43
N ARG A 154 16.66 -16.14 4.33
CA ARG A 154 18.08 -16.14 3.95
C ARG A 154 18.68 -17.55 4.03
N ARG A 155 18.16 -18.48 3.21
CA ARG A 155 18.81 -19.75 2.84
C ARG A 155 17.86 -20.55 1.93
N ALA A 156 18.08 -20.42 0.63
CA ALA A 156 18.00 -21.51 -0.33
C ALA A 156 19.09 -21.24 -1.37
#